data_AF-A0A9Q8XIX5-F1
#
_entry.id   AF-A0A9Q8XIX5-F1
#
_cell.length_a   1.000
_cell.length_b   1.000
_cell.length_c   1.000
_cell.angle_alpha   90.00
_cell.angle_beta   90.00
_cell.angle_gamma   90.00
#
_symmetry.space_group_name_H-M   'P 1'
#
loop_
_entity.id
_entity.type
_entity.pdbx_description
1 polymer ?
#
loop_
_entity_poly.entity_id
_entity_poly.type
_entity_poly.pdbx_seq_one_letter_code
_entity_poly.pdbx_strand_id
1 'polypeptide(L)'
;MRKHNKIILLTVLAPVNAFAAINMAEVNAYAYEGLAEICANSRHIIGSELKEIKIIYLKKKRSRQALFPADPNFAHYAAKQLWDIGVSDNPSYDECVALLRK
;
A
#
# COMPACT_ATOMS: atom_id res chain seq x y z
N MET A 1 -13.87 65.93 -14.04
CA MET A 1 -14.06 65.05 -12.86
C MET A 1 -13.67 63.62 -13.26
N ARG A 2 -12.63 63.06 -12.63
CA ARG A 2 -12.01 61.78 -12.98
C ARG A 2 -12.63 60.67 -12.12
N LYS A 3 -13.31 59.67 -12.71
CA LYS A 3 -13.85 58.52 -11.97
C LYS A 3 -13.51 57.19 -12.65
N HIS A 4 -12.28 56.75 -12.38
CA HIS A 4 -11.83 55.40 -12.03
C HIS A 4 -12.54 54.20 -12.70
N ASN A 5 -11.93 53.70 -13.77
CA ASN A 5 -12.10 52.32 -14.25
C ASN A 5 -11.75 51.35 -13.13
N LYS A 6 -12.72 50.57 -12.65
CA LYS A 6 -12.48 49.50 -11.67
C LYS A 6 -11.88 48.31 -12.42
N ILE A 7 -10.56 48.23 -12.43
CA ILE A 7 -9.81 47.05 -12.82
C ILE A 7 -10.09 45.98 -11.76
N ILE A 8 -10.88 44.96 -12.11
CA ILE A 8 -11.05 43.78 -11.27
C ILE A 8 -9.82 42.91 -11.50
N LEU A 9 -8.97 42.88 -10.48
CA LEU A 9 -7.71 42.14 -10.41
C LEU A 9 -7.99 40.63 -10.42
N LEU A 10 -7.36 39.90 -11.35
CA LEU A 10 -7.31 38.44 -11.37
C LEU A 10 -6.72 37.92 -10.04
N THR A 11 -7.49 37.16 -9.27
CA THR A 11 -6.95 36.30 -8.22
C THR A 11 -6.61 34.93 -8.81
N VAL A 12 -5.37 34.78 -9.27
CA VAL A 12 -4.71 33.48 -9.41
C VAL A 12 -3.93 33.23 -8.13
N LEU A 13 -4.47 32.39 -7.24
CA LEU A 13 -3.79 31.76 -6.11
C LEU A 13 -4.66 30.57 -5.70
N ALA A 14 -4.29 29.30 -5.79
CA ALA A 14 -3.12 28.59 -6.23
C ALA A 14 -3.65 27.19 -6.69
N PRO A 15 -2.90 26.33 -7.39
CA PRO A 15 -3.25 24.91 -7.30
C PRO A 15 -3.17 24.59 -5.81
N VAL A 16 -4.31 24.29 -5.18
CA VAL A 16 -4.27 23.53 -3.94
C VAL A 16 -3.66 22.21 -4.35
N ASN A 17 -2.34 22.15 -4.24
CA ASN A 17 -1.62 20.91 -4.25
C ASN A 17 -2.17 20.16 -3.04
N ALA A 18 -3.25 19.42 -3.24
CA ALA A 18 -3.60 18.28 -2.44
C ALA A 18 -2.49 17.25 -2.70
N PHE A 19 -1.28 17.55 -2.25
CA PHE A 19 -0.35 16.53 -1.83
C PHE A 19 -1.07 15.86 -0.67
N ALA A 20 -1.87 14.84 -0.99
CA ALA A 20 -2.32 13.88 -0.01
C ALA A 20 -1.05 13.44 0.70
N ALA A 21 -0.87 13.88 1.94
CA ALA A 21 0.25 13.46 2.74
C ALA A 21 0.19 11.93 2.76
N ILE A 22 1.17 11.28 2.12
CA ILE A 22 1.20 9.83 1.99
C ILE A 22 1.19 9.28 3.42
N ASN A 23 0.09 8.66 3.81
CA ASN A 23 0.01 8.05 5.12
C ASN A 23 0.89 6.80 5.09
N MET A 24 2.12 6.91 5.62
CA MET A 24 3.06 5.80 5.64
C MET A 24 2.51 4.57 6.39
N ALA A 25 1.59 4.76 7.35
CA ALA A 25 0.93 3.63 8.01
C ALA A 25 -0.02 2.89 7.05
N GLU A 26 -0.71 3.62 6.18
CA GLU A 26 -1.54 3.05 5.12
C GLU A 26 -0.68 2.30 4.10
N VAL A 27 0.38 2.92 3.58
CA VAL A 27 1.31 2.30 2.64
C VAL A 27 1.91 1.02 3.23
N ASN A 28 2.36 1.06 4.49
CA ASN A 28 2.89 -0.11 5.17
C ASN A 28 1.83 -1.21 5.32
N ALA A 29 0.60 -0.88 5.70
CA ALA A 29 -0.47 -1.87 5.81
C ALA A 29 -0.76 -2.55 4.46
N TYR A 30 -0.79 -1.79 3.37
CA TYR A 30 -0.91 -2.33 2.01
C TYR A 30 0.29 -3.20 1.62
N ALA A 31 1.50 -2.75 1.92
CA ALA A 31 2.71 -3.51 1.62
C ALA A 31 2.70 -4.87 2.33
N TYR A 32 2.37 -4.90 3.63
CA TYR A 32 2.29 -6.15 4.39
C TYR A 32 1.18 -7.08 3.90
N GLU A 33 0.02 -6.56 3.47
CA GLU A 33 -1.01 -7.39 2.82
C GLU A 33 -0.49 -7.99 1.51
N GLY A 34 0.12 -7.16 0.65
CA GLY A 34 0.61 -7.58 -0.65
C GLY A 34 1.73 -8.62 -0.55
N LEU A 35 2.69 -8.40 0.34
CA LEU A 35 3.76 -9.35 0.62
C LEU A 35 3.20 -10.68 1.14
N ALA A 36 2.24 -10.63 2.06
CA ALA A 36 1.63 -11.84 2.61
C ALA A 36 0.87 -12.64 1.54
N GLU A 37 0.24 -11.95 0.58
CA GLU A 37 -0.43 -12.60 -0.55
C GLU A 37 0.57 -13.24 -1.52
N ILE A 38 1.66 -12.56 -1.84
CA ILE A 38 2.73 -13.10 -2.69
C ILE A 38 3.32 -14.36 -2.04
N CYS A 39 3.63 -14.29 -0.75
CA CYS A 39 4.07 -15.44 0.04
C CYS A 39 3.03 -16.58 0.03
N ALA A 40 1.73 -16.28 0.17
CA ALA A 40 0.67 -17.28 0.16
C ALA A 40 0.47 -17.97 -1.20
N ASN A 41 1.03 -17.41 -2.27
CA ASN A 41 0.99 -17.95 -3.63
C ASN A 41 2.36 -18.43 -4.13
N SER A 42 3.42 -18.32 -3.32
CA SER A 42 4.77 -18.77 -3.67
C SER A 42 4.79 -20.27 -3.93
N ARG A 43 5.41 -20.68 -5.03
CA ARG A 43 5.59 -22.10 -5.39
C ARG A 43 6.56 -22.84 -4.48
N HIS A 44 7.37 -22.10 -3.70
CA HIS A 44 8.35 -22.69 -2.79
C HIS A 44 7.78 -23.04 -1.41
N ILE A 45 6.54 -22.64 -1.10
CA ILE A 45 5.92 -22.83 0.22
C ILE A 45 4.78 -23.85 0.11
N ILE A 46 4.89 -24.96 0.83
CA ILE A 46 3.93 -26.08 0.76
C ILE A 46 3.52 -26.58 2.15
N GLY A 47 2.55 -27.49 2.20
CA GLY A 47 2.21 -28.21 3.43
C GLY A 47 1.75 -27.32 4.59
N SER A 48 2.33 -27.53 5.78
CA SER A 48 2.01 -26.78 7.00
C SER A 48 2.45 -25.33 6.95
N GLU A 49 3.59 -25.05 6.32
CA GLU A 49 4.11 -23.69 6.13
C GLU A 49 3.15 -22.84 5.31
N LEU A 50 2.61 -23.41 4.22
CA LEU A 50 1.61 -22.72 3.40
C LEU A 50 0.33 -22.40 4.18
N LYS A 51 -0.09 -23.31 5.07
CA LYS A 51 -1.26 -23.07 5.93
C LYS A 51 -1.00 -21.89 6.87
N GLU A 52 0.19 -21.83 7.47
CA GLU A 52 0.57 -20.71 8.34
C GLU A 52 0.59 -19.39 7.59
N ILE A 53 1.25 -19.32 6.44
CA ILE A 53 1.32 -18.10 5.62
C ILE A 53 -0.07 -17.64 5.18
N LYS A 54 -0.97 -18.55 4.82
CA LYS A 54 -2.36 -18.19 4.48
C LYS A 54 -3.11 -17.56 5.66
N ILE A 55 -2.87 -18.03 6.89
CA ILE A 55 -3.46 -17.42 8.09
C ILE A 55 -2.91 -16.00 8.28
N ILE A 56 -1.60 -15.80 8.10
CA ILE A 56 -0.96 -14.49 8.17
C ILE A 56 -1.54 -13.53 7.12
N TYR A 57 -1.67 -13.97 5.87
CA TYR A 57 -2.30 -13.20 4.80
C TYR A 57 -3.71 -12.75 5.18
N LEU A 58 -4.57 -13.66 5.60
CA LEU A 58 -5.95 -13.32 5.99
C LEU A 58 -5.97 -12.32 7.16
N LYS A 59 -5.06 -12.43 8.13
CA LYS A 59 -4.95 -11.49 9.25
C LYS A 59 -4.52 -10.11 8.78
N LYS A 60 -3.46 -9.99 7.97
CA LYS A 60 -2.95 -8.71 7.47
C LYS A 60 -3.99 -8.06 6.54
N LYS A 61 -4.63 -8.83 5.66
CA LYS A 61 -5.75 -8.37 4.83
C LYS A 61 -6.86 -7.76 5.67
N ARG A 62 -7.43 -8.50 6.63
CA ARG A 62 -8.50 -7.99 7.51
C ARG A 62 -8.07 -6.74 8.28
N SER A 63 -6.87 -6.74 8.86
CA SER A 63 -6.34 -5.58 9.58
C SER A 63 -6.25 -4.35 8.69
N ARG A 64 -5.81 -4.53 7.44
CA ARG A 64 -5.70 -3.43 6.48
C ARG A 64 -7.07 -2.92 6.05
N GLN A 65 -8.04 -3.78 5.74
CA GLN A 65 -9.38 -3.29 5.35
C GLN A 65 -10.12 -2.63 6.51
N ALA A 66 -9.84 -3.01 7.75
CA ALA A 66 -10.40 -2.36 8.94
C ALA A 66 -9.87 -0.93 9.13
N LEU A 67 -8.60 -0.67 8.78
CA LEU A 67 -7.95 0.62 8.95
C LEU A 67 -8.04 1.52 7.71
N PHE A 68 -7.96 0.91 6.52
CA PHE A 68 -7.79 1.59 5.23
C PHE A 68 -8.62 0.88 4.14
N PRO A 69 -9.92 1.14 4.00
CA PRO A 69 -10.80 0.34 3.14
C PRO A 69 -10.71 0.63 1.63
N ALA A 70 -9.97 1.65 1.19
CA ALA A 70 -10.24 2.35 -0.07
C ALA A 70 -9.66 1.71 -1.36
N ASP A 71 -8.61 0.89 -1.34
CA ASP A 71 -8.05 0.31 -2.59
C ASP A 71 -7.36 -1.06 -2.42
N PRO A 72 -8.02 -2.19 -2.75
CA PRO A 72 -7.40 -3.51 -2.65
C PRO A 72 -6.27 -3.76 -3.65
N ASN A 73 -6.16 -3.00 -4.75
CA ASN A 73 -5.19 -3.24 -5.82
C ASN A 73 -3.81 -2.65 -5.54
N PHE A 74 -3.70 -1.76 -4.56
CA PHE A 74 -2.44 -1.08 -4.21
C PHE A 74 -1.45 -1.99 -3.46
N ALA A 75 -1.92 -3.10 -2.89
CA ALA A 75 -1.13 -3.95 -2.00
C ALA A 75 0.15 -4.52 -2.65
N HIS A 76 0.06 -5.07 -3.87
CA HIS A 76 1.23 -5.62 -4.57
C HIS A 76 2.22 -4.56 -5.00
N TYR A 77 1.72 -3.39 -5.42
CA TYR A 77 2.57 -2.26 -5.75
C TYR A 77 3.35 -1.80 -4.51
N ALA A 78 2.67 -1.63 -3.38
CA ALA A 78 3.28 -1.23 -2.12
C ALA A 78 4.34 -2.24 -1.65
N ALA A 79 4.07 -3.54 -1.75
CA ALA A 79 5.02 -4.59 -1.42
C ALA A 79 6.29 -4.51 -2.28
N LYS A 80 6.13 -4.30 -3.59
CA LYS A 80 7.26 -4.12 -4.51
C LYS A 80 8.07 -2.87 -4.20
N GLN A 81 7.44 -1.75 -3.86
CA GLN A 81 8.17 -0.53 -3.50
C GLN A 81 8.99 -0.68 -2.21
N LEU A 82 8.51 -1.47 -1.25
CA LEU A 82 9.12 -1.58 0.07
C LEU A 82 10.20 -2.67 0.18
N TRP A 83 10.02 -3.78 -0.53
CA TRP A 83 10.91 -4.94 -0.45
C TRP A 83 11.40 -5.47 -1.80
N ASP A 84 11.02 -4.84 -2.92
CA ASP A 84 11.30 -5.31 -4.28
C ASP A 84 10.79 -6.74 -4.55
N ILE A 85 9.67 -7.10 -3.91
CA ILE A 85 8.98 -8.39 -4.09
C ILE A 85 7.63 -8.13 -4.78
N GLY A 86 7.45 -8.72 -5.96
CA GLY A 86 6.26 -8.62 -6.80
C GLY A 86 5.53 -9.96 -7.01
N VAL A 87 4.40 -9.90 -7.71
CA VAL A 87 3.49 -11.04 -7.96
C VAL A 87 4.11 -12.21 -8.73
N SER A 88 5.21 -11.97 -9.46
CA SER A 88 5.94 -13.00 -10.19
C SER A 88 6.97 -13.73 -9.34
N ASP A 89 7.26 -13.23 -8.15
CA ASP A 89 8.32 -13.75 -7.30
C ASP A 89 7.84 -14.95 -6.47
N ASN A 90 8.79 -15.79 -6.08
CA ASN A 90 8.53 -17.00 -5.32
C ASN A 90 9.44 -17.02 -4.09
N PRO A 91 9.19 -16.16 -3.10
CA PRO A 91 9.99 -16.13 -1.88
C PRO A 91 9.86 -17.45 -1.11
N SER A 92 10.94 -17.84 -0.45
CA SER A 92 10.97 -18.98 0.49
C SER A 92 10.15 -18.68 1.75
N TYR A 93 9.81 -19.73 2.50
CA TYR A 93 9.10 -19.58 3.77
C TYR A 93 9.88 -18.70 4.76
N ASP A 94 11.19 -18.90 4.87
CA ASP A 94 12.04 -18.13 5.79
C ASP A 94 12.08 -16.64 5.45
N GLU A 95 12.19 -16.30 4.16
CA GLU A 95 12.13 -14.90 3.69
C GLU A 95 10.78 -14.26 4.04
N CYS A 96 9.69 -14.98 3.78
CA CYS A 96 8.34 -14.54 4.11
C CYS A 96 8.15 -14.30 5.61
N VAL A 97 8.60 -15.22 6.46
CA VAL A 97 8.48 -15.11 7.91
C VAL A 97 9.34 -13.97 8.47
N ALA A 98 10.56 -13.80 7.97
CA ALA A 98 11.47 -12.75 8.41
C ALA A 98 10.90 -11.34 8.17
N LEU A 99 10.12 -11.17 7.10
CA LEU A 99 9.48 -9.91 6.76
C LEU A 99 8.11 -9.75 7.43
N LEU A 100 7.26 -10.78 7.45
CA LEU A 100 5.86 -10.68 7.89
C LEU A 100 5.64 -10.71 9.41
N ARG A 101 6.60 -11.24 10.17
CA ARG A 101 6.53 -11.28 11.65
C ARG A 101 6.98 -9.99 12.34
N LYS A 102 7.38 -8.97 11.58
CA LYS A 102 7.52 -7.60 12.08
C LYS A 102 6.15 -6.94 12.24
#